data_AF-A0A9E5AJ92-F1
#
_entry.id   AF-A0A9E5AJ92-F1
#
_cell.length_a   1.000
_cell.length_b   1.000
_cell.length_c   1.000
_cell.angle_alpha   90.00
_cell.angle_beta   90.00
_cell.angle_gamma   90.00
#
_symmetry.space_group_name_H-M   'P 1'
#
loop_
_entity.id
_entity.type
_entity.pdbx_description
1 polymer ?
#
loop_
_entity_poly.entity_id
_entity_poly.type
_entity_poly.pdbx_seq_one_letter_code
_entity_poly.pdbx_strand_id
1 'polypeptide(L)'
;MKIDQRAMPPAILAAFRRLVEELDATRLVDIAAKKPGLFPGLRPLPANVPRFRTRIKSALETDLNAVTTTLLRETALATEVVALLDATALAAGFAALAGYFGSANFLAAALLDKRTAVRALAHQFIGTWEPETPDEAPDRAGFRAAALNGTRPAVAALTRAFLAAWEAQAADHPAAEATAGHSALTAFLEGLNQVLGECPPAAPEVRKNTRLMVPETSTQQPHLSAAETARLSKQFAREKKKLQDKIAENDHEIARLGHELLRARQESKLRATELSQASKAANELQETLHTRIEQGVQKNLNDTLRQWLVPVRKLNAALVDAQHSDLPSRAAELLERQRAVDLQYGNRTAMHGQIEQRRQLLAQIQRARCEALNPLPELRHIAAQLVREIADFTDRLGLPKIASSTVVTALLATTNEAETLEELAQMRQFIQQATCFNLLHKDEREQLYGALNETANRLYDRAQITREVGSDPAPSRFFLRRAVVQGEAFTLFIDGH
;
A
#
# COMPACT_ATOMS: atom_id res chain seq x y z
N MET A 1 -23.67 22.54 -10.26
CA MET A 1 -23.08 21.67 -9.22
C MET A 1 -22.62 22.49 -8.03
N LYS A 2 -23.11 22.15 -6.83
CA LYS A 2 -22.55 22.65 -5.57
C LYS A 2 -22.04 21.49 -4.72
N ILE A 3 -20.87 21.64 -4.11
CA ILE A 3 -20.37 20.76 -3.05
C ILE A 3 -20.15 21.67 -1.83
N ASP A 4 -20.66 21.26 -0.67
CA ASP A 4 -20.60 22.06 0.57
C ASP A 4 -21.08 23.51 0.37
N GLN A 5 -22.18 23.68 -0.39
CA GLN A 5 -22.83 24.96 -0.76
C GLN A 5 -22.00 25.90 -1.66
N ARG A 6 -20.82 25.49 -2.12
CA ARG A 6 -19.96 26.28 -3.02
C ARG A 6 -20.12 25.84 -4.46
N ALA A 7 -20.15 26.79 -5.40
CA ALA A 7 -20.18 26.49 -6.84
C ALA A 7 -18.81 26.00 -7.31
N MET A 8 -18.77 24.96 -8.13
CA MET A 8 -17.51 24.37 -8.61
C MET A 8 -17.03 25.00 -9.93
N PRO A 9 -15.72 25.25 -10.09
CA PRO A 9 -15.13 25.70 -11.35
C PRO A 9 -15.40 24.73 -12.52
N PRO A 10 -15.51 25.25 -13.76
CA PRO A 10 -15.82 24.44 -14.94
C PRO A 10 -14.77 23.36 -15.24
N ALA A 11 -13.50 23.59 -14.91
CA ALA A 11 -12.45 22.59 -15.12
C ALA A 11 -12.60 21.38 -14.18
N ILE A 12 -13.07 21.58 -12.94
CA ILE A 12 -13.37 20.48 -12.01
C ILE A 12 -14.62 19.71 -12.48
N LEU A 13 -15.61 20.41 -13.05
CA LEU A 13 -16.77 19.75 -13.68
C LEU A 13 -16.36 18.90 -14.88
N ALA A 14 -15.39 19.35 -15.67
CA ALA A 14 -14.82 18.56 -16.76
C ALA A 14 -14.12 17.30 -16.22
N ALA A 15 -13.36 17.42 -15.13
CA ALA A 15 -12.74 16.27 -14.46
C ALA A 15 -13.78 15.25 -13.97
N PHE A 16 -14.88 15.70 -13.33
CA PHE A 16 -15.98 14.81 -12.95
C PHE A 16 -16.63 14.13 -14.16
N ARG A 17 -16.83 14.85 -15.27
CA ARG A 17 -17.39 14.26 -16.50
C ARG A 17 -16.48 13.20 -17.13
N ARG A 18 -15.15 13.36 -17.01
CA ARG A 18 -14.16 12.35 -17.45
C ARG A 18 -14.24 11.11 -16.56
N LEU A 19 -14.28 11.27 -15.25
CA LEU A 19 -14.49 10.16 -14.31
C LEU A 19 -15.78 9.37 -14.61
N VAL A 20 -16.84 10.04 -15.07
CA VAL A 20 -18.08 9.35 -15.49
C VAL A 20 -17.90 8.52 -16.75
N GLU A 21 -17.03 8.92 -17.68
CA GLU A 21 -16.74 8.14 -18.88
C GLU A 21 -15.81 6.96 -18.61
N GLU A 22 -14.95 7.08 -17.60
CA GLU A 22 -14.04 6.02 -17.15
C GLU A 22 -14.72 4.97 -16.26
N LEU A 23 -15.99 5.19 -15.88
CA LEU A 23 -16.78 4.20 -15.15
C LEU A 23 -16.97 2.91 -15.94
N ASP A 24 -16.69 1.81 -15.27
CA ASP A 24 -16.91 0.48 -15.79
C ASP A 24 -18.39 0.22 -16.10
N ALA A 25 -18.63 -0.37 -17.27
CA ALA A 25 -19.95 -0.58 -17.85
C ALA A 25 -20.77 -1.62 -17.06
N THR A 26 -20.12 -2.66 -16.55
CA THR A 26 -20.74 -3.72 -15.73
C THR A 26 -21.22 -3.15 -14.39
N ARG A 27 -20.37 -2.36 -13.71
CA ARG A 27 -20.71 -1.69 -12.45
C ARG A 27 -21.87 -0.72 -12.60
N LEU A 28 -21.93 0.02 -13.71
CA LEU A 28 -23.05 0.91 -14.00
C LEU A 28 -24.38 0.16 -14.12
N VAL A 29 -24.38 -1.02 -14.76
CA VAL A 29 -25.56 -1.88 -14.89
C VAL A 29 -25.98 -2.44 -13.52
N ASP A 30 -25.03 -2.87 -12.70
CA ASP A 30 -25.28 -3.37 -11.35
C ASP A 30 -25.88 -2.32 -10.43
N ILE A 31 -25.36 -1.09 -10.49
CA ILE A 31 -25.87 0.02 -9.69
C ILE A 31 -27.27 0.41 -10.18
N ALA A 32 -27.52 0.39 -11.49
CA ALA A 32 -28.84 0.60 -12.04
C ALA A 32 -29.85 -0.48 -11.60
N ALA A 33 -29.41 -1.72 -11.42
CA ALA A 33 -30.23 -2.80 -10.89
C ALA A 33 -30.51 -2.63 -9.39
N LYS A 34 -29.50 -2.27 -8.60
CA LYS A 34 -29.61 -2.11 -7.13
C LYS A 34 -30.36 -0.85 -6.73
N LYS A 35 -30.33 0.21 -7.54
CA LYS A 35 -30.92 1.53 -7.24
C LYS A 35 -31.68 2.10 -8.44
N PRO A 36 -32.86 1.56 -8.76
CA PRO A 36 -33.66 1.99 -9.93
C PRO A 36 -34.10 3.46 -9.84
N GLY A 37 -34.18 4.04 -8.64
CA GLY A 37 -34.53 5.45 -8.42
C GLY A 37 -33.56 6.47 -9.02
N LEU A 38 -32.31 6.07 -9.31
CA LEU A 38 -31.35 6.94 -10.03
C LEU A 38 -31.56 6.94 -11.54
N PHE A 39 -32.20 5.90 -12.07
CA PHE A 39 -32.40 5.72 -13.51
C PHE A 39 -33.86 5.41 -13.83
N PRO A 40 -34.82 6.30 -13.47
CA PRO A 40 -36.24 6.05 -13.71
C PRO A 40 -36.52 5.80 -15.19
N GLY A 41 -37.20 4.70 -15.49
CA GLY A 41 -37.58 4.32 -16.86
C GLY A 41 -36.47 3.68 -17.71
N LEU A 42 -35.29 3.40 -17.15
CA LEU A 42 -34.23 2.67 -17.85
C LEU A 42 -34.07 1.27 -17.25
N ARG A 43 -34.00 0.25 -18.11
CA ARG A 43 -33.71 -1.13 -17.68
C ARG A 43 -32.21 -1.32 -17.47
N PRO A 44 -31.76 -2.05 -16.44
CA PRO A 44 -30.34 -2.34 -16.20
C PRO A 44 -29.84 -3.34 -17.24
N LEU A 45 -29.49 -2.83 -18.42
CA LEU A 45 -28.97 -3.60 -19.54
C LEU A 45 -27.68 -2.92 -20.03
N PRO A 46 -26.68 -3.68 -20.51
CA PRO A 46 -25.44 -3.12 -21.06
C PRO A 46 -25.69 -2.12 -22.19
N ALA A 47 -26.72 -2.34 -23.01
CA ALA A 47 -27.12 -1.42 -24.09
C ALA A 47 -27.52 -0.01 -23.60
N ASN A 48 -27.90 0.13 -22.32
CA ASN A 48 -28.29 1.42 -21.73
C ASN A 48 -27.13 2.16 -21.05
N VAL A 49 -25.92 1.60 -21.03
CA VAL A 49 -24.73 2.22 -20.40
C VAL A 49 -24.46 3.65 -20.90
N PRO A 50 -24.53 3.96 -22.22
CA PRO A 50 -24.36 5.33 -22.68
C PRO A 50 -25.41 6.28 -22.08
N ARG A 51 -26.67 5.82 -21.95
CA ARG A 51 -27.77 6.61 -21.35
C ARG A 51 -27.59 6.79 -19.85
N PHE A 52 -27.02 5.79 -19.16
CA PHE A 52 -26.65 5.92 -17.74
C PHE A 52 -25.57 6.99 -17.55
N ARG A 53 -24.52 6.99 -18.38
CA ARG A 53 -23.47 8.02 -18.35
C ARG A 53 -24.03 9.41 -18.64
N THR A 54 -24.86 9.57 -19.67
CA THR A 54 -25.52 10.87 -19.96
C THR A 54 -26.34 11.37 -18.79
N ARG A 55 -27.08 10.49 -18.11
CA ARG A 55 -27.87 10.87 -16.93
C ARG A 55 -27.01 11.27 -15.74
N ILE A 56 -25.94 10.54 -15.45
CA ILE A 56 -25.00 10.93 -14.40
C ILE A 56 -24.36 12.28 -14.74
N LYS A 57 -23.97 12.50 -16.00
CA LYS A 57 -23.45 13.80 -16.47
C LYS A 57 -24.45 14.94 -16.29
N SER A 58 -25.73 14.72 -16.60
CA SER A 58 -26.78 15.73 -16.36
C SER A 58 -27.04 15.96 -14.87
N ALA A 59 -26.93 14.92 -14.04
CA ALA A 59 -27.08 15.05 -12.58
C ALA A 59 -25.93 15.84 -11.95
N LEU A 60 -24.73 15.81 -12.53
CA LEU A 60 -23.61 16.66 -12.11
C LEU A 60 -23.88 18.15 -12.33
N GLU A 61 -24.80 18.54 -13.21
CA GLU A 61 -25.08 19.96 -13.47
C GLU A 61 -25.95 20.59 -12.38
N THR A 62 -26.89 19.83 -11.82
CA THR A 62 -27.80 20.27 -10.76
C THR A 62 -27.15 20.11 -9.38
N ASP A 63 -27.18 18.91 -8.78
CA ASP A 63 -26.68 18.62 -7.43
C ASP A 63 -26.21 17.16 -7.33
N LEU A 64 -25.11 16.91 -6.61
CA LEU A 64 -24.65 15.54 -6.36
C LEU A 64 -25.52 14.85 -5.31
N ASN A 65 -26.19 13.78 -5.74
CA ASN A 65 -26.81 12.84 -4.82
C ASN A 65 -25.72 12.01 -4.10
N ALA A 66 -25.97 11.62 -2.86
CA ALA A 66 -25.01 10.82 -2.06
C ALA A 66 -24.54 9.53 -2.77
N VAL A 67 -25.40 8.96 -3.62
CA VAL A 67 -25.07 7.76 -4.40
C VAL A 67 -24.12 8.09 -5.57
N THR A 68 -24.34 9.18 -6.29
CA THR A 68 -23.43 9.62 -7.35
C THR A 68 -22.06 10.01 -6.79
N THR A 69 -22.01 10.62 -5.59
CA THR A 69 -20.76 10.92 -4.88
C THR A 69 -19.99 9.64 -4.53
N THR A 70 -20.69 8.61 -4.04
CA THR A 70 -20.06 7.33 -3.68
C THR A 70 -19.49 6.64 -4.92
N LEU A 71 -20.25 6.64 -6.00
CA LEU A 71 -19.86 6.04 -7.27
C LEU A 71 -18.65 6.74 -7.90
N LEU A 72 -18.61 8.08 -7.87
CA LEU A 72 -17.44 8.82 -8.36
C LEU A 72 -16.20 8.67 -7.47
N ARG A 73 -16.41 8.48 -6.16
CA ARG A 73 -15.32 8.23 -5.21
C ARG A 73 -14.61 6.91 -5.52
N GLU A 74 -15.36 5.87 -5.87
CA GLU A 74 -14.81 4.55 -6.17
C GLU A 74 -14.00 4.51 -7.46
N THR A 75 -14.21 5.45 -8.39
CA THR A 75 -13.51 5.49 -9.69
C THR A 75 -12.37 6.49 -9.76
N ALA A 76 -12.36 7.50 -8.92
CA ALA A 76 -11.26 8.46 -8.91
C ALA A 76 -10.00 7.77 -8.36
N LEU A 77 -9.01 7.52 -9.24
CA LEU A 77 -7.67 6.99 -8.89
C LEU A 77 -6.99 7.81 -7.79
N ALA A 78 -7.21 9.13 -7.78
CA ALA A 78 -6.69 10.00 -6.74
C ALA A 78 -7.37 9.77 -5.36
N THR A 79 -8.51 9.08 -5.28
CA THR A 79 -9.13 8.68 -4.01
C THR A 79 -8.29 7.63 -3.29
N GLU A 80 -7.65 6.70 -3.99
CA GLU A 80 -6.81 5.68 -3.34
C GLU A 80 -5.62 6.34 -2.64
N VAL A 81 -5.00 7.33 -3.29
CA VAL A 81 -3.86 8.08 -2.74
C VAL A 81 -4.31 9.08 -1.66
N VAL A 82 -5.38 9.83 -1.91
CA VAL A 82 -5.90 10.81 -0.94
C VAL A 82 -6.41 10.12 0.31
N ALA A 83 -7.07 8.96 0.21
CA ALA A 83 -7.57 8.20 1.35
C ALA A 83 -6.46 7.63 2.25
N LEU A 84 -5.29 7.32 1.68
CA LEU A 84 -4.15 6.78 2.43
C LEU A 84 -3.38 7.84 3.23
N LEU A 85 -3.36 9.09 2.76
CA LEU A 85 -2.60 10.16 3.40
C LEU A 85 -3.38 10.83 4.54
N ASP A 86 -2.70 11.12 5.65
CA ASP A 86 -3.27 11.92 6.73
C ASP A 86 -3.50 13.38 6.28
N ALA A 87 -4.46 14.07 6.90
CA ALA A 87 -4.82 15.44 6.56
C ALA A 87 -3.64 16.41 6.71
N THR A 88 -2.74 16.17 7.66
CA THR A 88 -1.53 16.98 7.88
C THR A 88 -0.51 16.80 6.75
N ALA A 89 -0.30 15.55 6.31
CA ALA A 89 0.57 15.22 5.19
C ALA A 89 0.01 15.76 3.86
N LEU A 90 -1.31 15.67 3.66
CA LEU A 90 -2.00 16.27 2.53
C LEU A 90 -1.85 17.79 2.53
N ALA A 91 -1.99 18.47 3.67
CA ALA A 91 -1.81 19.92 3.75
C ALA A 91 -0.38 20.36 3.36
N ALA A 92 0.63 19.62 3.78
CA ALA A 92 2.03 19.91 3.45
C ALA A 92 2.37 19.65 1.97
N GLY A 93 1.74 18.63 1.37
CA GLY A 93 2.02 18.18 -0.01
C GLY A 93 0.99 18.58 -1.07
N PHE A 94 -0.05 19.35 -0.71
CA PHE A 94 -1.26 19.51 -1.53
C PHE A 94 -0.96 20.04 -2.95
N ALA A 95 -0.16 21.10 -3.04
CA ALA A 95 0.20 21.73 -4.31
C ALA A 95 1.04 20.81 -5.20
N ALA A 96 1.98 20.05 -4.60
CA ALA A 96 2.84 19.12 -5.32
C ALA A 96 2.03 17.93 -5.86
N LEU A 97 1.12 17.39 -5.05
CA LEU A 97 0.22 16.30 -5.47
C LEU A 97 -0.76 16.77 -6.55
N ALA A 98 -1.29 17.99 -6.44
CA ALA A 98 -2.12 18.60 -7.47
C ALA A 98 -1.37 18.69 -8.82
N GLY A 99 -0.13 19.17 -8.82
CA GLY A 99 0.68 19.23 -10.03
C GLY A 99 1.01 17.85 -10.63
N TYR A 100 1.20 16.83 -9.80
CA TYR A 100 1.51 15.47 -10.27
C TYR A 100 0.32 14.75 -10.90
N PHE A 101 -0.85 14.82 -10.28
CA PHE A 101 -2.06 14.12 -10.75
C PHE A 101 -2.92 14.95 -11.71
N GLY A 102 -2.52 16.19 -11.96
CA GLY A 102 -3.32 17.21 -12.65
C GLY A 102 -4.25 17.90 -11.67
N SER A 103 -4.21 19.23 -11.62
CA SER A 103 -4.81 20.02 -10.54
C SER A 103 -6.32 19.79 -10.45
N ALA A 104 -7.00 19.76 -11.60
CA ALA A 104 -8.45 19.55 -11.67
C ALA A 104 -8.87 18.13 -11.21
N ASN A 105 -8.11 17.10 -11.58
CA ASN A 105 -8.43 15.71 -11.22
C ASN A 105 -8.17 15.44 -9.74
N PHE A 106 -7.06 15.97 -9.22
CA PHE A 106 -6.72 15.85 -7.80
C PHE A 106 -7.73 16.60 -6.92
N LEU A 107 -8.09 17.84 -7.31
CA LEU A 107 -9.12 18.61 -6.60
C LEU A 107 -10.48 17.92 -6.66
N ALA A 108 -10.88 17.36 -7.80
CA ALA A 108 -12.10 16.58 -7.93
C ALA A 108 -12.13 15.40 -6.94
N ALA A 109 -11.04 14.65 -6.80
CA ALA A 109 -10.94 13.55 -5.85
C ALA A 109 -10.93 14.01 -4.39
N ALA A 110 -10.17 15.07 -4.06
CA ALA A 110 -10.12 15.64 -2.71
C ALA A 110 -11.49 16.18 -2.25
N LEU A 111 -12.28 16.74 -3.16
CA LEU A 111 -13.66 17.18 -2.90
C LEU A 111 -14.63 16.01 -2.66
N LEU A 112 -14.34 14.82 -3.18
CA LEU A 112 -15.14 13.61 -2.94
C LEU A 112 -14.75 12.88 -1.64
N ASP A 113 -13.71 13.31 -0.91
CA ASP A 113 -13.27 12.69 0.34
C ASP A 113 -14.35 12.80 1.45
N LYS A 114 -14.43 11.81 2.33
CA LYS A 114 -15.36 11.80 3.48
C LYS A 114 -14.97 12.82 4.55
N ARG A 115 -13.68 13.09 4.73
CA ARG A 115 -13.11 13.98 5.75
C ARG A 115 -13.35 15.44 5.38
N THR A 116 -14.04 16.16 6.26
CA THR A 116 -14.34 17.59 6.10
C THR A 116 -13.06 18.44 6.01
N ALA A 117 -12.00 18.06 6.73
CA ALA A 117 -10.71 18.75 6.70
C ALA A 117 -10.06 18.73 5.30
N VAL A 118 -10.11 17.60 4.59
CA VAL A 118 -9.53 17.47 3.25
C VAL A 118 -10.34 18.26 2.22
N ARG A 119 -11.68 18.24 2.33
CA ARG A 119 -12.54 19.09 1.48
C ARG A 119 -12.32 20.58 1.73
N ALA A 120 -12.11 20.98 2.99
CA ALA A 120 -11.78 22.35 3.34
C ALA A 120 -10.45 22.80 2.72
N LEU A 121 -9.42 21.94 2.73
CA LEU A 121 -8.15 22.19 2.05
C LEU A 121 -8.33 22.32 0.54
N ALA A 122 -9.11 21.44 -0.08
CA ALA A 122 -9.42 21.54 -1.51
C ALA A 122 -10.13 22.86 -1.84
N HIS A 123 -11.10 23.28 -1.04
CA HIS A 123 -11.77 24.57 -1.22
C HIS A 123 -10.86 25.78 -1.00
N GLN A 124 -9.91 25.70 -0.07
CA GLN A 124 -8.91 26.74 0.14
C GLN A 124 -8.01 26.86 -1.09
N PHE A 125 -7.55 25.72 -1.61
CA PHE A 125 -6.69 25.67 -2.79
C PHE A 125 -7.41 26.14 -4.06
N ILE A 126 -8.71 25.83 -4.22
CA ILE A 126 -9.54 26.35 -5.31
C ILE A 126 -9.62 27.87 -5.29
N GLY A 127 -9.60 28.50 -4.11
CA GLY A 127 -9.62 29.96 -3.99
C GLY A 127 -8.34 30.63 -4.49
N THR A 128 -7.22 29.92 -4.48
CA THR A 128 -5.90 30.39 -4.95
C THR A 128 -5.51 29.84 -6.32
N TRP A 129 -6.30 28.92 -6.86
CA TRP A 129 -6.01 28.22 -8.11
C TRP A 129 -6.65 28.97 -9.28
N GLU A 130 -5.82 29.46 -10.19
CA GLU A 130 -6.28 29.91 -11.49
C GLU A 130 -6.37 28.69 -12.42
N PRO A 131 -7.55 28.42 -13.01
CA PRO A 131 -7.69 27.30 -13.93
C PRO A 131 -6.93 27.62 -15.22
N GLU A 132 -5.70 27.12 -15.32
CA GLU A 132 -5.09 26.89 -16.62
C GLU A 132 -5.88 25.78 -17.35
N THR A 133 -5.73 25.72 -18.67
CA THR A 133 -6.63 25.02 -19.60
C THR A 133 -7.08 23.61 -19.13
N PRO A 134 -8.27 23.13 -19.54
CA PRO A 134 -8.85 21.85 -19.07
C PRO A 134 -8.07 20.57 -19.45
N ASP A 135 -6.85 20.70 -19.99
CA ASP A 135 -5.93 19.64 -20.38
C ASP A 135 -4.53 19.86 -19.77
N GLU A 136 -4.46 20.02 -18.45
CA GLU A 136 -3.19 19.75 -17.75
C GLU A 136 -2.90 18.24 -17.84
N ALA A 137 -2.05 17.87 -18.79
CA ALA A 137 -1.33 16.59 -18.70
C ALA A 137 -0.49 16.61 -17.41
N PRO A 138 -0.37 15.49 -16.69
CA PRO A 138 0.38 15.45 -15.43
C PRO A 138 1.82 15.94 -15.65
N ASP A 139 2.20 17.07 -15.04
CA ASP A 139 3.55 17.62 -15.16
C ASP A 139 4.50 16.86 -14.22
N ARG A 140 4.90 15.68 -14.68
CA ARG A 140 5.86 14.80 -13.98
C ARG A 140 7.24 15.45 -13.87
N ALA A 141 7.59 16.39 -14.74
CA ALA A 141 8.88 17.06 -14.74
C ALA A 141 8.91 18.20 -13.71
N GLY A 142 7.87 19.03 -13.65
CA GLY A 142 7.67 20.06 -12.64
C GLY A 142 7.54 19.49 -11.23
N PHE A 143 6.85 18.34 -11.06
CA PHE A 143 6.81 17.64 -9.78
C PHE A 143 8.20 17.20 -9.32
N ARG A 144 9.04 16.68 -10.22
CA ARG A 144 10.41 16.26 -9.88
C ARG A 144 11.25 17.45 -9.43
N ALA A 145 11.08 18.62 -10.05
CA ALA A 145 11.76 19.86 -9.67
C ALA A 145 11.22 20.48 -8.36
N ALA A 146 9.90 20.46 -8.14
CA ALA A 146 9.26 20.94 -6.92
C ALA A 146 9.51 20.02 -5.71
N ALA A 147 9.59 18.70 -5.92
CA ALA A 147 10.02 17.74 -4.92
C ALA A 147 11.48 18.01 -4.51
N LEU A 148 12.38 18.24 -5.47
CA LEU A 148 13.79 18.53 -5.19
C LEU A 148 14.01 19.87 -4.45
N ASN A 149 13.18 20.89 -4.69
CA ASN A 149 13.34 22.22 -4.12
C ASN A 149 12.49 22.49 -2.85
N GLY A 150 11.29 21.91 -2.76
CA GLY A 150 10.34 22.17 -1.67
C GLY A 150 10.28 21.09 -0.59
N THR A 151 10.75 19.86 -0.87
CA THR A 151 10.62 18.74 0.06
C THR A 151 11.91 18.34 0.77
N ARG A 152 13.05 19.01 0.51
CA ARG A 152 14.30 18.76 1.24
C ARG A 152 14.17 18.86 2.76
N PRO A 153 13.47 19.84 3.38
CA PRO A 153 13.30 19.85 4.83
C PRO A 153 12.24 18.86 5.33
N ALA A 154 11.16 18.61 4.58
CA ALA A 154 10.07 17.73 4.98
C ALA A 154 10.43 16.25 4.84
N VAL A 155 11.11 15.88 3.75
CA VAL A 155 11.70 14.56 3.55
C VAL A 155 12.88 14.39 4.50
N ALA A 156 13.77 15.37 4.71
CA ALA A 156 14.82 15.23 5.73
C ALA A 156 14.27 15.12 7.16
N ALA A 157 13.13 15.74 7.46
CA ALA A 157 12.45 15.59 8.75
C ALA A 157 11.78 14.22 8.89
N LEU A 158 11.15 13.70 7.82
CA LEU A 158 10.63 12.33 7.77
C LEU A 158 11.74 11.29 7.85
N THR A 159 12.83 11.47 7.13
CA THR A 159 14.01 10.60 7.17
C THR A 159 14.68 10.66 8.54
N ARG A 160 14.78 11.83 9.20
CA ARG A 160 15.25 11.93 10.60
C ARG A 160 14.31 11.27 11.59
N ALA A 161 13.00 11.46 11.44
CA ALA A 161 12.01 10.83 12.31
C ALA A 161 12.01 9.31 12.16
N PHE A 162 12.21 8.83 10.93
CA PHE A 162 12.33 7.41 10.62
C PHE A 162 13.67 6.82 11.09
N LEU A 163 14.78 7.54 10.92
CA LEU A 163 16.09 7.16 11.46
C LEU A 163 16.08 7.11 12.99
N ALA A 164 15.47 8.09 13.67
CA ALA A 164 15.36 8.10 15.12
C ALA A 164 14.47 6.95 15.65
N ALA A 165 13.37 6.63 14.95
CA ALA A 165 12.52 5.49 15.27
C ALA A 165 13.22 4.14 15.02
N TRP A 166 14.02 4.06 13.96
CA TRP A 166 14.79 2.86 13.62
C TRP A 166 15.98 2.66 14.57
N GLU A 167 16.71 3.71 14.93
CA GLU A 167 17.81 3.68 15.91
C GLU A 167 17.30 3.29 17.31
N ALA A 168 16.11 3.77 17.71
CA ALA A 168 15.45 3.35 18.94
C ALA A 168 15.07 1.86 18.93
N GLN A 169 14.76 1.30 17.75
CA GLN A 169 14.36 -0.10 17.59
C GLN A 169 15.56 -1.05 17.41
N ALA A 170 16.69 -0.55 16.90
CA ALA A 170 17.96 -1.27 16.79
C ALA A 170 18.69 -1.41 18.13
N ALA A 171 18.36 -0.59 19.14
CA ALA A 171 18.92 -0.69 20.48
C ALA A 171 18.42 -1.92 21.28
N ASP A 172 17.32 -2.55 20.86
CA ASP A 172 16.64 -3.62 21.63
C ASP A 172 16.87 -5.06 21.12
N HIS A 173 17.66 -5.33 20.07
CA HIS A 173 17.96 -6.70 19.62
C HIS A 173 19.37 -6.90 19.03
N PRO A 174 20.04 -8.06 19.26
CA PRO A 174 21.43 -8.26 18.84
C PRO A 174 21.56 -8.74 17.38
N ALA A 175 22.39 -7.97 16.68
CA ALA A 175 23.27 -8.23 15.53
C ALA A 175 23.32 -9.63 14.89
N ALA A 176 22.93 -9.69 13.61
CA ALA A 176 23.60 -10.53 12.59
C ALA A 176 23.43 -10.00 11.14
N GLU A 177 22.39 -9.22 10.84
CA GLU A 177 22.11 -8.77 9.46
C GLU A 177 22.41 -7.27 9.20
N ALA A 178 22.79 -6.51 10.24
CA ALA A 178 22.99 -5.05 10.16
C ALA A 178 24.29 -4.60 9.46
N THR A 179 25.24 -5.52 9.21
CA THR A 179 26.60 -5.18 8.73
C THR A 179 26.66 -4.94 7.22
N ALA A 180 25.81 -5.59 6.41
CA ALA A 180 25.81 -5.39 4.96
C ALA A 180 25.20 -4.05 4.52
N GLY A 181 24.19 -3.56 5.24
CA GLY A 181 23.56 -2.25 4.98
C GLY A 181 24.39 -1.06 5.46
N HIS A 182 25.13 -1.22 6.56
CA HIS A 182 25.97 -0.14 7.13
C HIS A 182 27.11 0.28 6.18
N SER A 183 27.73 -0.69 5.50
CA SER A 183 28.87 -0.46 4.60
C SER A 183 28.50 0.30 3.32
N ALA A 184 27.30 0.08 2.77
CA ALA A 184 26.86 0.76 1.55
C ALA A 184 26.43 2.21 1.81
N LEU A 185 26.01 2.53 3.03
CA LEU A 185 25.48 3.83 3.43
C LEU A 185 26.57 4.77 3.95
N THR A 186 27.60 4.27 4.63
CA THR A 186 28.79 5.06 4.99
C THR A 186 29.56 5.51 3.76
N ALA A 187 29.74 4.64 2.76
CA ALA A 187 30.38 4.99 1.49
C ALA A 187 29.62 6.10 0.72
N PHE A 188 28.30 6.16 0.87
CA PHE A 188 27.46 7.22 0.28
C PHE A 188 27.58 8.55 1.04
N LEU A 189 27.74 8.51 2.37
CA LEU A 189 27.89 9.70 3.22
C LEU A 189 29.29 10.33 3.13
N GLU A 190 30.35 9.53 2.98
CA GLU A 190 31.71 10.02 2.72
C GLU A 190 31.82 10.73 1.36
N GLY A 191 31.09 10.25 0.34
CA GLY A 191 30.99 10.93 -0.96
C GLY A 191 30.28 12.28 -0.90
N LEU A 192 29.39 12.51 0.07
CA LEU A 192 28.67 13.78 0.25
C LEU A 192 29.48 14.82 1.04
N ASN A 193 30.33 14.41 1.98
CA ASN A 193 31.22 15.31 2.72
C ASN A 193 32.37 15.88 1.86
N GLN A 194 32.79 15.17 0.80
CA GLN A 194 33.77 15.70 -0.15
C GLN A 194 33.21 16.78 -1.10
N VAL A 195 31.88 16.87 -1.26
CA VAL A 195 31.22 17.81 -2.17
C VAL A 195 30.80 19.10 -1.46
N LEU A 196 30.72 19.11 -0.13
CA LEU A 196 30.34 20.27 0.68
C LEU A 196 31.55 20.84 1.40
N GLY A 197 32.36 21.60 0.67
CA GLY A 197 33.49 22.36 1.21
C GLY A 197 33.09 23.35 2.32
N GLU A 198 33.97 23.46 3.30
CA GLU A 198 33.86 24.31 4.49
C GLU A 198 33.84 25.80 4.16
N CYS A 199 32.97 26.57 4.84
CA CYS A 199 33.17 28.01 5.02
C CYS A 199 32.61 28.44 6.40
N PRO A 200 33.39 29.15 7.24
CA PRO A 200 33.03 29.43 8.64
C PRO A 200 32.27 30.76 8.78
N PRO A 201 31.42 30.94 9.82
CA PRO A 201 30.81 32.24 10.09
C PRO A 201 31.74 33.15 10.91
N ALA A 202 31.92 34.38 10.42
CA ALA A 202 32.58 35.47 11.12
C ALA A 202 31.70 36.04 12.25
N ALA A 203 32.29 36.25 13.43
CA ALA A 203 31.66 36.94 14.56
C ALA A 203 32.04 38.44 14.55
N PRO A 204 31.16 39.35 15.05
CA PRO A 204 31.48 40.78 15.14
C PRO A 204 32.30 41.11 16.39
N GLU A 205 33.27 42.01 16.22
CA GLU A 205 34.20 42.47 17.25
C GLU A 205 33.54 43.38 18.32
N VAL A 206 33.93 43.13 19.58
CA VAL A 206 33.65 43.99 20.73
C VAL A 206 34.70 45.09 20.81
N ARG A 207 34.30 46.36 20.60
CA ARG A 207 35.16 47.53 20.86
C ARG A 207 35.36 47.70 22.37
N LYS A 208 36.60 47.59 22.84
CA LYS A 208 37.02 47.98 24.20
C LYS A 208 37.32 49.48 24.23
N ASN A 209 36.73 50.18 25.19
CA ASN A 209 36.96 51.60 25.46
C ASN A 209 38.41 51.86 25.88
N THR A 210 39.07 52.74 25.13
CA THR A 210 40.36 53.33 25.45
C THR A 210 40.20 54.38 26.56
N ARG A 211 41.03 54.23 27.59
CA ARG A 211 41.17 55.12 28.74
C ARG A 211 41.74 56.46 28.26
N LEU A 212 40.99 57.55 28.39
CA LEU A 212 41.49 58.91 28.11
C LEU A 212 42.37 59.41 29.25
N MET A 213 43.54 59.91 28.86
CA MET A 213 44.53 60.57 29.69
C MET A 213 43.95 61.84 30.34
N VAL A 214 44.26 62.03 31.61
CA VAL A 214 44.21 63.32 32.31
C VAL A 214 45.45 64.12 31.89
N PRO A 215 45.32 65.36 31.38
CA PRO A 215 46.42 66.31 31.39
C PRO A 215 46.33 67.16 32.65
N GLU A 216 47.37 67.08 33.48
CA GLU A 216 47.69 68.10 34.48
C GLU A 216 47.89 69.43 33.74
N THR A 217 47.07 70.43 34.07
CA THR A 217 47.24 71.78 33.55
C THR A 217 47.91 72.65 34.60
N SER A 218 49.09 73.09 34.20
CA SER A 218 50.00 74.01 34.84
C SER A 218 49.34 75.35 35.18
N THR A 219 49.61 75.81 36.39
CA THR A 219 49.30 77.15 36.89
C THR A 219 50.05 78.22 36.08
N GLN A 220 49.34 78.98 35.26
CA GLN A 220 49.81 80.27 34.73
C GLN A 220 48.68 81.30 34.87
N GLN A 221 48.86 82.26 35.77
CA GLN A 221 48.01 83.46 35.91
C GLN A 221 48.52 84.55 34.96
N PRO A 222 47.65 85.19 34.15
CA PRO A 222 47.91 86.51 33.60
C PRO A 222 47.10 87.58 34.36
N HIS A 223 47.72 88.72 34.62
CA HIS A 223 47.04 89.90 35.15
C HIS A 223 46.06 90.46 34.12
N LEU A 224 44.78 90.17 34.30
CA LEU A 224 43.66 90.76 33.54
C LEU A 224 43.04 91.91 34.34
N SER A 225 42.61 92.95 33.64
CA SER A 225 41.93 94.10 34.23
C SER A 225 40.60 93.68 34.90
N ALA A 226 40.21 94.35 35.98
CA ALA A 226 39.07 93.97 36.83
C ALA A 226 37.72 93.86 36.09
N ALA A 227 37.58 94.47 34.91
CA ALA A 227 36.36 94.40 34.09
C ALA A 227 36.27 93.11 33.23
N GLU A 228 37.40 92.56 32.79
CA GLU A 228 37.44 91.34 31.97
C GLU A 228 37.31 90.08 32.83
N THR A 229 37.88 90.10 34.04
CA THR A 229 37.67 89.04 35.05
C THR A 229 36.20 88.97 35.50
N ALA A 230 35.50 90.11 35.56
CA ALA A 230 34.07 90.15 35.85
C ALA A 230 33.19 89.58 34.72
N ARG A 231 33.56 89.78 33.45
CA ARG A 231 32.83 89.20 32.30
C ARG A 231 33.06 87.69 32.18
N LEU A 232 34.31 87.25 32.31
CA LEU A 232 34.65 85.83 32.28
C LEU A 232 34.03 85.07 33.45
N SER A 233 34.10 85.60 34.68
CA SER A 233 33.44 84.98 35.84
C SER A 233 31.92 84.86 35.66
N LYS A 234 31.26 85.84 35.01
CA LYS A 234 29.83 85.77 34.69
C LYS A 234 29.52 84.74 33.60
N GLN A 235 30.38 84.56 32.60
CA GLN A 235 30.26 83.49 31.61
C GLN A 235 30.48 82.11 32.25
N PHE A 236 31.52 81.94 33.05
CA PHE A 236 31.76 80.71 33.83
C PHE A 236 30.61 80.38 34.78
N ALA A 237 30.02 81.38 35.44
CA ALA A 237 28.85 81.15 36.29
C ALA A 237 27.62 80.67 35.50
N ARG A 238 27.41 81.18 34.29
CA ARG A 238 26.33 80.74 33.39
C ARG A 238 26.57 79.33 32.87
N GLU A 239 27.79 79.01 32.46
CA GLU A 239 28.16 77.67 31.98
C GLU A 239 28.12 76.64 33.10
N LYS A 240 28.63 76.99 34.28
CA LYS A 240 28.53 76.15 35.49
C LYS A 240 27.08 75.85 35.82
N LYS A 241 26.19 76.87 35.76
CA LYS A 241 24.75 76.66 35.98
C LYS A 241 24.14 75.75 34.90
N LYS A 242 24.42 75.97 33.61
CA LYS A 242 23.95 75.10 32.52
C LYS A 242 24.42 73.64 32.67
N LEU A 243 25.67 73.43 33.10
CA LEU A 243 26.19 72.10 33.37
C LEU A 243 25.55 71.47 34.60
N GLN A 244 25.30 72.24 35.66
CA GLN A 244 24.57 71.78 36.84
C GLN A 244 23.13 71.38 36.49
N ASP A 245 22.44 72.17 35.68
CA ASP A 245 21.08 71.87 35.22
C ASP A 245 21.07 70.57 34.39
N LYS A 246 22.05 70.37 33.50
CA LYS A 246 22.22 69.12 32.73
C LYS A 246 22.56 67.91 33.59
N ILE A 247 23.38 68.09 34.62
CA ILE A 247 23.69 67.02 35.58
C ILE A 247 22.41 66.61 36.32
N ALA A 248 21.62 67.57 36.78
CA ALA A 248 20.33 67.29 37.44
C ALA A 248 19.32 66.60 36.49
N GLU A 249 19.26 67.01 35.23
CA GLU A 249 18.42 66.37 34.21
C GLU A 249 18.85 64.91 33.94
N ASN A 250 20.15 64.68 33.78
CA ASN A 250 20.71 63.32 33.64
C ASN A 250 20.48 62.47 34.90
N ASP A 251 20.61 63.03 36.09
CA ASP A 251 20.35 62.33 37.35
C ASP A 251 18.87 61.92 37.46
N HIS A 252 17.95 62.78 37.01
CA HIS A 252 16.53 62.44 36.91
C HIS A 252 16.26 61.33 35.89
N GLU A 253 16.92 61.35 34.72
CA GLU A 253 16.81 60.26 33.74
C GLU A 253 17.38 58.94 34.26
N ILE A 254 18.53 58.96 34.93
CA ILE A 254 19.14 57.78 35.55
C ILE A 254 18.19 57.20 36.61
N ALA A 255 17.58 58.04 37.45
CA ALA A 255 16.61 57.59 38.43
C ALA A 255 15.36 56.97 37.77
N ARG A 256 14.85 57.59 36.71
CA ARG A 256 13.70 57.07 35.95
C ARG A 256 14.01 55.71 35.31
N LEU A 257 15.13 55.59 34.59
CA LEU A 257 15.56 54.34 33.97
C LEU A 257 15.85 53.27 35.02
N GLY A 258 16.39 53.65 36.19
CA GLY A 258 16.58 52.76 37.33
C GLY A 258 15.28 52.14 37.82
N HIS A 259 14.21 52.94 37.93
CA HIS A 259 12.88 52.44 38.29
C HIS A 259 12.25 51.55 37.20
N GLU A 260 12.39 51.91 35.92
CA GLU A 260 11.88 51.10 34.80
C GLU A 260 12.59 49.74 34.72
N LEU A 261 13.92 49.70 34.92
CA LEU A 261 14.71 48.47 34.95
C LEU A 261 14.31 47.58 36.14
N LEU A 262 14.05 48.16 37.31
CA LEU A 262 13.54 47.41 38.47
C LEU A 262 12.17 46.78 38.19
N ARG A 263 11.24 47.52 37.57
CA ARG A 263 9.93 47.00 37.16
C ARG A 263 10.07 45.85 36.15
N ALA A 264 10.87 46.05 35.10
CA ALA A 264 11.11 45.02 34.09
C ALA A 264 11.76 43.75 34.70
N ARG A 265 12.64 43.90 35.69
CA ARG A 265 13.20 42.76 36.45
C ARG A 265 12.16 42.02 37.28
N GLN A 266 11.22 42.74 37.89
CA GLN A 266 10.14 42.11 38.65
C GLN A 266 9.18 41.35 37.72
N GLU A 267 8.78 41.95 36.60
CA GLU A 267 7.95 41.30 35.59
C GLU A 267 8.63 40.06 34.98
N SER A 268 9.93 40.15 34.67
CA SER A 268 10.73 39.02 34.19
C SER A 268 10.75 37.87 35.19
N LYS A 269 10.89 38.17 36.49
CA LYS A 269 10.82 37.15 37.55
C LYS A 269 9.45 36.48 37.63
N LEU A 270 8.37 37.25 37.55
CA LEU A 270 7.01 36.71 37.55
C LEU A 270 6.77 35.79 36.35
N ARG A 271 7.14 36.24 35.14
CA ARG A 271 7.02 35.43 33.93
C ARG A 271 7.88 34.16 33.99
N ALA A 272 9.08 34.23 34.58
CA ALA A 272 9.93 33.05 34.77
C ALA A 272 9.27 32.02 35.71
N THR A 273 8.59 32.47 36.77
CA THR A 273 7.83 31.57 37.65
C THR A 273 6.61 30.97 36.96
N GLU A 274 5.88 31.75 36.17
CA GLU A 274 4.73 31.28 35.39
C GLU A 274 5.15 30.24 34.35
N LEU A 275 6.26 30.48 33.63
CA LEU A 275 6.80 29.55 32.64
C LEU A 275 7.26 28.25 33.30
N SER A 276 7.89 28.33 34.48
CA SER A 276 8.26 27.15 35.26
C SER A 276 7.03 26.34 35.70
N GLN A 277 5.95 27.00 36.14
CA GLN A 277 4.71 26.32 36.52
C GLN A 277 4.01 25.69 35.32
N ALA A 278 3.91 26.41 34.20
CA ALA A 278 3.32 25.89 32.96
C ALA A 278 4.13 24.71 32.41
N SER A 279 5.46 24.76 32.49
CA SER A 279 6.33 23.65 32.08
C SER A 279 6.12 22.41 32.95
N LYS A 280 5.99 22.57 34.26
CA LYS A 280 5.67 21.44 35.17
C LYS A 280 4.32 20.82 34.85
N ALA A 281 3.28 21.66 34.68
CA ALA A 281 1.94 21.18 34.34
C ALA A 281 1.91 20.46 32.98
N ALA A 282 2.69 20.93 32.00
CA ALA A 282 2.83 20.26 30.70
C ALA A 282 3.49 18.88 30.84
N ASN A 283 4.54 18.77 31.66
CA ASN A 283 5.20 17.48 31.90
C ASN A 283 4.28 16.49 32.63
N GLU A 284 3.54 16.94 33.65
CA GLU A 284 2.55 16.11 34.35
C GLU A 284 1.43 15.64 33.41
N LEU A 285 0.94 16.50 32.53
CA LEU A 285 -0.02 16.13 31.50
C LEU A 285 0.58 15.12 30.50
N GLN A 286 1.84 15.27 30.13
CA GLN A 286 2.51 14.34 29.23
C GLN A 286 2.68 12.95 29.86
N GLU A 287 3.07 12.86 31.13
CA GLU A 287 3.17 11.60 31.87
C GLU A 287 1.81 10.92 32.04
N THR A 288 0.76 11.68 32.38
CA THR A 288 -0.61 11.13 32.50
C THR A 288 -1.18 10.66 31.16
N LEU A 289 -0.84 11.34 30.06
CA LEU A 289 -1.20 10.87 28.71
C LEU A 289 -0.44 9.61 28.34
N HIS A 290 0.86 9.53 28.62
CA HIS A 290 1.68 8.36 28.31
C HIS A 290 1.16 7.12 29.04
N THR A 291 0.91 7.22 30.35
CA THR A 291 0.35 6.13 31.15
C THR A 291 -1.04 5.69 30.67
N ARG A 292 -1.91 6.62 30.26
CA ARG A 292 -3.22 6.28 29.67
C ARG A 292 -3.09 5.59 28.32
N ILE A 293 -2.16 6.03 27.48
CA ILE A 293 -1.89 5.40 26.18
C ILE A 293 -1.38 3.98 26.40
N GLU A 294 -0.41 3.77 27.29
CA GLU A 294 0.11 2.44 27.62
C GLU A 294 -0.99 1.50 28.13
N GLN A 295 -1.82 1.96 29.07
CA GLN A 295 -2.95 1.18 29.58
C GLN A 295 -3.97 0.86 28.48
N GLY A 296 -4.27 1.82 27.61
CA GLY A 296 -5.17 1.64 26.46
C GLY A 296 -4.63 0.63 25.45
N VAL A 297 -3.34 0.72 25.12
CA VAL A 297 -2.64 -0.20 24.22
C VAL A 297 -2.61 -1.61 24.82
N GLN A 298 -2.24 -1.76 26.10
CA GLN A 298 -2.23 -3.06 26.77
C GLN A 298 -3.62 -3.69 26.82
N LYS A 299 -4.66 -2.91 27.10
CA LYS A 299 -6.04 -3.40 27.09
C LYS A 299 -6.47 -3.87 25.70
N ASN A 300 -6.24 -3.05 24.67
CA ASN A 300 -6.59 -3.40 23.29
C ASN A 300 -5.80 -4.64 22.80
N LEU A 301 -4.52 -4.72 23.15
CA LEU A 301 -3.69 -5.88 22.79
C LEU A 301 -4.18 -7.14 23.49
N ASN A 302 -4.51 -7.07 24.78
CA ASN A 302 -5.10 -8.19 25.51
C ASN A 302 -6.45 -8.62 24.96
N ASP A 303 -7.32 -7.68 24.58
CA ASP A 303 -8.63 -7.97 24.00
C ASP A 303 -8.48 -8.63 22.62
N THR A 304 -7.56 -8.13 21.79
CA THR A 304 -7.26 -8.70 20.47
C THR A 304 -6.65 -10.10 20.59
N LEU A 305 -5.68 -10.29 21.49
CA LEU A 305 -5.08 -11.59 21.78
C LEU A 305 -6.13 -12.59 22.30
N ARG A 306 -7.05 -12.18 23.16
CA ARG A 306 -8.16 -13.03 23.61
C ARG A 306 -9.05 -13.46 22.46
N GLN A 307 -9.40 -12.54 21.56
CA GLN A 307 -10.20 -12.85 20.38
C GLN A 307 -9.53 -13.90 19.48
N TRP A 308 -8.19 -13.84 19.33
CA TRP A 308 -7.44 -14.79 18.50
C TRP A 308 -7.18 -16.13 19.20
N LEU A 309 -6.95 -16.13 20.51
CA LEU A 309 -6.64 -17.34 21.28
C LEU A 309 -7.88 -18.20 21.57
N VAL A 310 -9.08 -17.63 21.65
CA VAL A 310 -10.31 -18.40 21.93
C VAL A 310 -10.61 -19.44 20.84
N PRO A 311 -10.63 -19.11 19.54
CA PRO A 311 -10.81 -20.09 18.47
C PRO A 311 -9.75 -21.20 18.50
N VAL A 312 -8.47 -20.85 18.70
CA VAL A 312 -7.37 -21.83 18.75
C VAL A 312 -7.52 -22.76 19.95
N ARG A 313 -7.91 -22.25 21.12
CA ARG A 313 -8.21 -23.08 22.29
C ARG A 313 -9.41 -23.99 22.07
N LYS A 314 -10.45 -23.53 21.38
CA LYS A 314 -11.60 -24.37 21.00
C LYS A 314 -11.20 -25.47 20.03
N LEU A 315 -10.35 -25.17 19.04
CA LEU A 315 -9.82 -26.16 18.12
C LEU A 315 -8.94 -27.18 18.84
N ASN A 316 -8.06 -26.75 19.75
CA ASN A 316 -7.25 -27.66 20.54
C ASN A 316 -8.10 -28.51 21.49
N ALA A 317 -9.13 -27.94 22.12
CA ALA A 317 -10.08 -28.71 22.94
C ALA A 317 -10.83 -29.73 22.08
N ALA A 318 -11.32 -29.34 20.90
CA ALA A 318 -11.97 -30.25 19.97
C ALA A 318 -11.03 -31.34 19.42
N LEU A 319 -9.74 -31.03 19.23
CA LEU A 319 -8.73 -32.00 18.82
C LEU A 319 -8.45 -33.01 19.94
N VAL A 320 -8.35 -32.54 21.19
CA VAL A 320 -8.20 -33.40 22.37
C VAL A 320 -9.45 -34.25 22.54
N ASP A 321 -10.65 -33.68 22.46
CA ASP A 321 -11.92 -34.43 22.54
C ASP A 321 -12.05 -35.46 21.40
N ALA A 322 -11.60 -35.11 20.18
CA ALA A 322 -11.57 -36.04 19.04
C ALA A 322 -10.58 -37.18 19.25
N GLN A 323 -9.43 -36.93 19.87
CA GLN A 323 -8.45 -37.96 20.24
C GLN A 323 -8.96 -38.90 21.35
N HIS A 324 -9.83 -38.40 22.24
CA HIS A 324 -10.48 -39.21 23.28
C HIS A 324 -11.72 -39.96 22.76
N SER A 325 -12.23 -39.60 21.58
CA SER A 325 -13.26 -40.37 20.90
C SER A 325 -12.63 -41.51 20.10
N ASP A 326 -12.70 -42.72 20.64
CA ASP A 326 -12.34 -44.00 19.99
C ASP A 326 -13.21 -44.34 18.77
N LEU A 327 -13.77 -43.34 18.09
CA LEU A 327 -14.64 -43.51 16.92
C LEU A 327 -13.94 -44.21 15.75
N PRO A 328 -12.67 -43.90 15.37
CA PRO A 328 -12.01 -44.64 14.30
C PRO A 328 -11.69 -46.08 14.70
N SER A 329 -11.25 -46.32 15.93
CA SER A 329 -11.00 -47.66 16.48
C SER A 329 -12.29 -48.50 16.49
N ARG A 330 -13.38 -47.90 16.99
CA ARG A 330 -14.71 -48.52 17.05
C ARG A 330 -15.34 -48.72 15.67
N ALA A 331 -15.11 -47.81 14.72
CA ALA A 331 -15.52 -47.98 13.34
C ALA A 331 -14.77 -49.14 12.68
N ALA A 332 -13.46 -49.27 12.89
CA ALA A 332 -12.68 -50.41 12.41
C ALA A 332 -13.17 -51.74 12.99
N GLU A 333 -13.44 -51.80 14.30
CA GLU A 333 -14.02 -52.99 14.95
C GLU A 333 -15.41 -53.35 14.38
N LEU A 334 -16.27 -52.37 14.13
CA LEU A 334 -17.60 -52.60 13.55
C LEU A 334 -17.53 -53.05 12.10
N LEU A 335 -16.57 -52.53 11.31
CA LEU A 335 -16.36 -52.96 9.92
C LEU A 335 -15.82 -54.39 9.86
N GLU A 336 -14.93 -54.80 10.78
CA GLU A 336 -14.47 -56.19 10.89
C GLU A 336 -15.59 -57.13 11.35
N ARG A 337 -16.46 -56.69 12.28
CA ARG A 337 -17.68 -57.45 12.62
C ARG A 337 -18.62 -57.57 11.42
N GLN A 338 -18.80 -56.51 10.66
CA GLN A 338 -19.60 -56.55 9.42
C GLN A 338 -19.00 -57.49 8.39
N ARG A 339 -17.67 -57.56 8.29
CA ARG A 339 -16.94 -58.50 7.44
C ARG A 339 -17.17 -59.97 7.84
N ALA A 340 -17.26 -60.24 9.13
CA ALA A 340 -17.54 -61.57 9.66
C ALA A 340 -19.01 -62.00 9.46
N VAL A 341 -19.94 -61.05 9.51
CA VAL A 341 -21.38 -61.29 9.31
C VAL A 341 -21.75 -61.39 7.84
N ASP A 342 -21.18 -60.54 6.99
CA ASP A 342 -21.45 -60.47 5.55
C ASP A 342 -20.22 -60.89 4.74
N LEU A 343 -20.23 -62.16 4.34
CA LEU A 343 -19.20 -62.75 3.48
C LEU A 343 -19.13 -62.06 2.11
N GLN A 344 -20.23 -61.52 1.58
CA GLN A 344 -20.21 -60.80 0.29
C GLN A 344 -19.52 -59.45 0.45
N TYR A 345 -19.80 -58.71 1.52
CA TYR A 345 -19.07 -57.49 1.86
C TYR A 345 -17.58 -57.77 2.08
N GLY A 346 -17.22 -58.84 2.81
CA GLY A 346 -15.82 -59.22 3.03
C GLY A 346 -15.07 -59.64 1.76
N ASN A 347 -15.73 -60.34 0.84
CA ASN A 347 -15.13 -60.73 -0.44
C ASN A 347 -15.01 -59.54 -1.39
N ARG A 348 -16.01 -58.65 -1.44
CA ARG A 348 -15.96 -57.43 -2.28
C ARG A 348 -14.89 -56.46 -1.80
N THR A 349 -14.80 -56.21 -0.49
CA THR A 349 -13.75 -55.36 0.09
C THR A 349 -12.35 -55.92 -0.13
N ALA A 350 -12.16 -57.25 0.01
CA ALA A 350 -10.89 -57.90 -0.30
C ALA A 350 -10.51 -57.76 -1.79
N MET A 351 -11.48 -57.96 -2.71
CA MET A 351 -11.24 -57.78 -4.15
C MET A 351 -10.96 -56.32 -4.51
N HIS A 352 -11.61 -55.34 -3.86
CA HIS A 352 -11.29 -53.92 -4.02
C HIS A 352 -9.86 -53.60 -3.57
N GLY A 353 -9.44 -54.10 -2.40
CA GLY A 353 -8.05 -53.92 -1.93
C GLY A 353 -7.02 -54.55 -2.86
N GLN A 354 -7.34 -55.72 -3.43
CA GLN A 354 -6.51 -56.39 -4.44
C GLN A 354 -6.40 -55.62 -5.75
N ILE A 355 -7.44 -54.90 -6.17
CA ILE A 355 -7.41 -54.00 -7.34
C ILE A 355 -6.52 -52.79 -7.04
N GLU A 356 -6.67 -52.16 -5.87
CA GLU A 356 -5.88 -50.99 -5.49
C GLU A 356 -4.39 -51.30 -5.39
N GLN A 357 -4.01 -52.41 -4.77
CA GLN A 357 -2.62 -52.86 -4.70
C GLN A 357 -2.02 -53.07 -6.10
N ARG A 358 -2.76 -53.72 -7.01
CA ARG A 358 -2.32 -53.92 -8.40
C ARG A 358 -2.21 -52.61 -9.18
N ARG A 359 -3.11 -51.65 -8.96
CA ARG A 359 -3.03 -50.31 -9.55
C ARG A 359 -1.80 -49.54 -9.06
N GLN A 360 -1.49 -49.63 -7.78
CA GLN A 360 -0.28 -49.02 -7.21
C GLN A 360 1.00 -49.63 -7.81
N LEU A 361 1.07 -50.96 -7.91
CA LEU A 361 2.20 -51.65 -8.55
C LEU A 361 2.33 -51.30 -10.03
N LEU A 362 1.22 -51.23 -10.76
CA LEU A 362 1.22 -50.81 -12.16
C LEU A 362 1.74 -49.37 -12.31
N ALA A 363 1.31 -48.44 -11.45
CA ALA A 363 1.79 -47.07 -11.44
C ALA A 363 3.30 -46.98 -11.12
N GLN A 364 3.79 -47.77 -10.16
CA GLN A 364 5.21 -47.87 -9.82
C GLN A 364 6.03 -48.42 -11.00
N ILE A 365 5.54 -49.46 -11.67
CA ILE A 365 6.20 -50.04 -12.86
C ILE A 365 6.21 -49.04 -14.02
N GLN A 366 5.12 -48.33 -14.26
CA GLN A 366 5.06 -47.28 -15.29
C GLN A 366 6.06 -46.17 -14.99
N ARG A 367 6.11 -45.70 -13.75
CA ARG A 367 7.08 -44.69 -13.30
C ARG A 367 8.53 -45.14 -13.47
N ALA A 368 8.86 -46.35 -13.00
CA ALA A 368 10.18 -46.93 -13.16
C ALA A 368 10.58 -47.09 -14.64
N ARG A 369 9.62 -47.39 -15.52
CA ARG A 369 9.87 -47.47 -16.97
C ARG A 369 10.09 -46.10 -17.62
N CYS A 370 9.49 -45.04 -17.10
CA CYS A 370 9.68 -43.68 -17.59
C CYS A 370 10.97 -43.02 -17.07
N GLU A 371 11.40 -43.37 -15.86
CA GLU A 371 12.58 -42.77 -15.21
C GLU A 371 13.89 -43.55 -15.48
N ALA A 372 13.83 -44.83 -15.87
CA ALA A 372 15.02 -45.65 -16.11
C ALA A 372 15.63 -45.42 -17.51
N LEU A 373 16.96 -45.27 -17.55
CA LEU A 373 17.73 -45.16 -18.81
C LEU A 373 17.68 -46.44 -19.66
N ASN A 374 17.55 -47.61 -19.04
CA ASN A 374 17.40 -48.91 -19.71
C ASN A 374 16.26 -49.71 -19.03
N PRO A 375 15.00 -49.53 -19.42
CA PRO A 375 13.89 -50.24 -18.80
C PRO A 375 13.95 -51.74 -19.11
N LEU A 376 13.80 -52.58 -18.09
CA LEU A 376 13.76 -54.03 -18.23
C LEU A 376 12.53 -54.46 -19.07
N PRO A 377 12.71 -55.31 -20.11
CA PRO A 377 11.61 -55.72 -20.99
C PRO A 377 10.55 -56.56 -20.27
N GLU A 378 10.93 -57.27 -19.20
CA GLU A 378 10.03 -58.07 -18.36
C GLU A 378 8.96 -57.22 -17.67
N LEU A 379 9.27 -55.96 -17.33
CA LEU A 379 8.34 -55.01 -16.72
C LEU A 379 7.16 -54.68 -17.66
N ARG A 380 7.37 -54.75 -18.97
CA ARG A 380 6.28 -54.57 -19.95
C ARG A 380 5.30 -55.75 -19.90
N HIS A 381 5.81 -56.97 -19.73
CA HIS A 381 4.97 -58.16 -19.65
C HIS A 381 4.16 -58.17 -18.35
N ILE A 382 4.81 -57.88 -17.21
CA ILE A 382 4.16 -57.80 -15.90
C ILE A 382 3.12 -56.69 -15.88
N ALA A 383 3.41 -55.51 -16.47
CA ALA A 383 2.42 -54.44 -16.58
C ALA A 383 1.19 -54.88 -17.39
N ALA A 384 1.37 -55.58 -18.51
CA ALA A 384 0.24 -56.08 -19.32
C ALA A 384 -0.57 -57.16 -18.58
N GLN A 385 0.07 -58.02 -17.80
CA GLN A 385 -0.62 -58.99 -16.95
C GLN A 385 -1.42 -58.30 -15.84
N LEU A 386 -0.85 -57.30 -15.17
CA LEU A 386 -1.55 -56.51 -14.14
C LEU A 386 -2.78 -55.79 -14.71
N VAL A 387 -2.72 -55.25 -15.94
CA VAL A 387 -3.90 -54.65 -16.60
C VAL A 387 -5.02 -55.67 -16.80
N ARG A 388 -4.69 -56.89 -17.26
CA ARG A 388 -5.68 -57.97 -17.46
C ARG A 388 -6.29 -58.42 -16.15
N GLU A 389 -5.46 -58.65 -15.13
CA GLU A 389 -5.96 -59.03 -13.80
C GLU A 389 -6.86 -57.96 -13.21
N ILE A 390 -6.49 -56.68 -13.31
CA ILE A 390 -7.34 -55.57 -12.87
C ILE A 390 -8.68 -55.60 -13.62
N ALA A 391 -8.68 -55.82 -14.94
CA ALA A 391 -9.89 -55.94 -15.74
C ALA A 391 -10.77 -57.13 -15.33
N ASP A 392 -10.17 -58.30 -15.11
CA ASP A 392 -10.87 -59.51 -14.67
C ASP A 392 -11.50 -59.32 -13.27
N PHE A 393 -10.80 -58.66 -12.35
CA PHE A 393 -11.34 -58.35 -11.02
C PHE A 393 -12.44 -57.28 -11.08
N THR A 394 -12.32 -56.27 -11.95
CA THR A 394 -13.40 -55.28 -12.13
C THR A 394 -14.66 -55.90 -12.75
N ASP A 395 -14.49 -56.86 -13.66
CA ASP A 395 -15.59 -57.58 -14.31
C ASP A 395 -16.34 -58.47 -13.32
N ARG A 396 -15.60 -59.17 -12.46
CA ARG A 396 -16.17 -59.99 -11.37
C ARG A 396 -16.92 -59.16 -10.31
N LEU A 397 -16.53 -57.90 -10.10
CA LEU A 397 -17.19 -57.00 -9.14
C LEU A 397 -18.45 -56.32 -9.69
N GLY A 398 -18.71 -56.43 -11.00
CA GLY A 398 -19.83 -55.76 -11.68
C GLY A 398 -19.73 -54.25 -11.66
N LEU A 399 -18.53 -53.71 -11.47
CA LEU A 399 -18.30 -52.26 -11.55
C LEU A 399 -18.50 -51.82 -13.01
N PRO A 400 -19.14 -50.67 -13.28
CA PRO A 400 -19.25 -50.18 -14.64
C PRO A 400 -17.84 -50.07 -15.21
N LYS A 401 -17.55 -50.82 -16.28
CA LYS A 401 -16.38 -50.56 -17.11
C LYS A 401 -16.49 -49.09 -17.47
N ILE A 402 -15.60 -48.25 -16.92
CA ILE A 402 -15.32 -46.96 -17.53
C ILE A 402 -14.60 -47.33 -18.83
N ALA A 403 -15.39 -47.73 -19.83
CA ALA A 403 -14.93 -47.88 -21.18
C ALA A 403 -14.72 -46.46 -21.69
N SER A 404 -13.59 -45.86 -21.34
CA SER A 404 -12.93 -45.04 -22.34
C SER A 404 -12.66 -45.99 -23.50
N SER A 405 -13.33 -45.77 -24.63
CA SER A 405 -13.20 -46.65 -25.79
C SER A 405 -11.71 -46.88 -26.08
N THR A 406 -11.34 -48.09 -26.50
CA THR A 406 -9.95 -48.41 -26.90
C THR A 406 -9.39 -47.42 -27.93
N VAL A 407 -10.28 -46.75 -28.67
CA VAL A 407 -10.00 -45.64 -29.58
C VAL A 407 -9.57 -44.38 -28.82
N VAL A 408 -10.25 -44.01 -27.74
CA VAL A 408 -9.89 -42.85 -26.89
C VAL A 408 -8.56 -43.08 -26.17
N THR A 409 -8.28 -44.27 -25.66
CA THR A 409 -6.98 -44.55 -25.05
C THR A 409 -5.83 -44.58 -26.07
N ALA A 410 -6.08 -45.08 -27.27
CA ALA A 410 -5.13 -45.01 -28.38
C ALA A 410 -4.91 -43.56 -28.85
N LEU A 411 -5.97 -42.76 -28.97
CA LEU A 411 -5.88 -41.33 -29.30
C LEU A 411 -5.19 -40.52 -28.20
N LEU A 412 -5.41 -40.84 -26.93
CA LEU A 412 -4.68 -40.23 -25.81
C LEU A 412 -3.19 -40.60 -25.85
N ALA A 413 -2.83 -41.83 -26.19
CA ALA A 413 -1.44 -42.22 -26.36
C ALA A 413 -0.77 -41.45 -27.52
N THR A 414 -1.41 -41.41 -28.69
CA THR A 414 -0.86 -40.71 -29.85
C THR A 414 -0.81 -39.20 -29.68
N THR A 415 -1.78 -38.58 -28.98
CA THR A 415 -1.70 -37.15 -28.62
C THR A 415 -0.52 -36.84 -27.71
N ASN A 416 -0.16 -37.77 -26.80
CA ASN A 416 0.95 -37.61 -25.87
C ASN A 416 2.32 -37.87 -26.51
N GLU A 417 2.35 -38.64 -27.59
CA GLU A 417 3.54 -38.97 -28.38
C GLU A 417 3.85 -37.96 -29.49
N ALA A 418 2.94 -37.00 -29.77
CA ALA A 418 3.15 -35.98 -30.79
C ALA A 418 4.34 -35.07 -30.44
N GLU A 419 5.31 -34.98 -31.36
CA GLU A 419 6.53 -34.20 -31.16
C GLU A 419 6.46 -32.82 -31.84
N THR A 420 5.53 -32.63 -32.77
CA THR A 420 5.37 -31.39 -33.54
C THR A 420 3.98 -30.77 -33.37
N LEU A 421 3.91 -29.43 -33.51
CA LEU A 421 2.63 -28.69 -33.47
C LEU A 421 1.71 -29.03 -34.66
N GLU A 422 2.29 -29.47 -35.77
CA GLU A 422 1.55 -29.87 -36.97
C GLU A 422 0.83 -31.22 -36.78
N GLU A 423 1.48 -32.19 -36.12
CA GLU A 423 0.85 -33.45 -35.71
C GLU A 423 -0.32 -33.23 -34.73
N LEU A 424 -0.17 -32.30 -33.78
CA LEU A 424 -1.26 -31.93 -32.87
C LEU A 424 -2.42 -31.24 -33.60
N ALA A 425 -2.14 -30.43 -34.63
CA ALA A 425 -3.18 -29.79 -35.44
C ALA A 425 -3.97 -30.82 -36.26
N GLN A 426 -3.29 -31.81 -36.85
CA GLN A 426 -3.92 -32.93 -37.56
C GLN A 426 -4.77 -33.78 -36.61
N MET A 427 -4.28 -34.03 -35.39
CA MET A 427 -5.02 -34.78 -34.36
C MET A 427 -6.24 -34.02 -33.85
N ARG A 428 -6.14 -32.69 -33.67
CA ARG A 428 -7.28 -31.82 -33.34
C ARG A 428 -8.34 -31.86 -34.44
N GLN A 429 -7.93 -31.84 -35.69
CA GLN A 429 -8.84 -31.92 -36.85
C GLN A 429 -9.53 -33.30 -36.91
N PHE A 430 -8.80 -34.38 -36.63
CA PHE A 430 -9.37 -35.72 -36.53
C PHE A 430 -10.40 -35.85 -35.41
N ILE A 431 -10.11 -35.33 -34.22
CA ILE A 431 -11.04 -35.33 -33.07
C ILE A 431 -12.29 -34.48 -33.38
N GLN A 432 -12.12 -33.37 -34.09
CA GLN A 432 -13.24 -32.53 -34.54
C GLN A 432 -14.12 -33.25 -35.57
N GLN A 433 -13.52 -33.96 -36.53
CA GLN A 433 -14.26 -34.78 -37.49
C GLN A 433 -14.98 -35.95 -36.81
N ALA A 434 -14.32 -36.67 -35.89
CA ALA A 434 -14.93 -37.74 -35.11
C ALA A 434 -16.10 -37.25 -34.25
N THR A 435 -16.03 -36.00 -33.79
CA THR A 435 -17.14 -35.33 -33.08
C THR A 435 -18.31 -35.02 -34.01
N CYS A 436 -18.07 -34.58 -35.25
CA CYS A 436 -19.13 -34.36 -36.25
C CYS A 436 -19.89 -35.65 -36.60
N PHE A 437 -19.24 -36.82 -36.47
CA PHE A 437 -19.87 -38.13 -36.68
C PHE A 437 -20.44 -38.76 -35.39
N ASN A 438 -20.47 -38.06 -34.25
CA ASN A 438 -20.91 -38.57 -32.95
C ASN A 438 -20.21 -39.86 -32.49
N LEU A 439 -18.96 -40.09 -32.93
CA LEU A 439 -18.18 -41.27 -32.56
C LEU A 439 -17.56 -41.17 -31.16
N LEU A 440 -17.63 -39.99 -30.53
CA LEU A 440 -17.03 -39.70 -29.22
C LEU A 440 -18.09 -39.14 -28.26
N HIS A 441 -18.18 -39.71 -27.06
CA HIS A 441 -19.06 -39.18 -26.02
C HIS A 441 -18.56 -37.82 -25.50
N LYS A 442 -19.44 -37.06 -24.84
CA LYS A 442 -19.10 -35.72 -24.31
C LYS A 442 -17.88 -35.75 -23.37
N ASP A 443 -17.85 -36.73 -22.48
CA ASP A 443 -16.79 -36.84 -21.47
C ASP A 443 -15.46 -37.29 -22.09
N GLU A 444 -15.50 -38.12 -23.14
CA GLU A 444 -14.32 -38.54 -23.91
C GLU A 444 -13.74 -37.39 -24.75
N ARG A 445 -14.60 -36.50 -25.27
CA ARG A 445 -14.17 -35.28 -25.97
C ARG A 445 -13.46 -34.32 -25.03
N GLU A 446 -14.01 -34.09 -23.84
CA GLU A 446 -13.40 -33.22 -22.84
C GLU A 446 -12.02 -33.74 -22.41
N GLN A 447 -11.86 -35.07 -22.26
CA GLN A 447 -10.57 -35.69 -21.96
C GLN A 447 -9.56 -35.56 -23.10
N LEU A 448 -9.96 -35.79 -24.35
CA LEU A 448 -9.07 -35.69 -25.52
C LEU A 448 -8.64 -34.23 -25.79
N TYR A 449 -9.56 -33.26 -25.67
CA TYR A 449 -9.21 -31.84 -25.80
C TYR A 449 -8.35 -31.35 -24.64
N GLY A 450 -8.55 -31.88 -23.41
CA GLY A 450 -7.66 -31.64 -22.29
C GLY A 450 -6.23 -32.10 -22.56
N ALA A 451 -6.06 -33.35 -23.01
CA ALA A 451 -4.76 -33.92 -23.34
C ALA A 451 -4.05 -33.18 -24.50
N LEU A 452 -4.78 -32.82 -25.57
CA LEU A 452 -4.27 -32.00 -26.67
C LEU A 452 -3.72 -30.64 -26.20
N ASN A 453 -4.40 -30.01 -25.24
CA ASN A 453 -3.99 -28.71 -24.72
C ASN A 453 -2.74 -28.83 -23.84
N GLU A 454 -2.66 -29.89 -23.03
CA GLU A 454 -1.48 -30.19 -22.21
C GLU A 454 -0.24 -30.54 -23.04
N THR A 455 -0.42 -31.26 -24.15
CA THR A 455 0.68 -31.60 -25.08
C THR A 455 1.10 -30.39 -25.90
N ALA A 456 0.16 -29.57 -26.37
CA ALA A 456 0.46 -28.30 -27.03
C ALA A 456 1.27 -27.38 -26.10
N ASN A 457 0.87 -27.26 -24.83
CA ASN A 457 1.60 -26.46 -23.85
C ASN A 457 3.02 -26.99 -23.61
N ARG A 458 3.20 -28.31 -23.53
CA ARG A 458 4.54 -28.93 -23.45
C ARG A 458 5.40 -28.61 -24.67
N LEU A 459 4.84 -28.63 -25.88
CA LEU A 459 5.58 -28.30 -27.10
C LEU A 459 5.88 -26.79 -27.19
N TYR A 460 4.97 -25.92 -26.76
CA TYR A 460 5.21 -24.48 -26.66
C TYR A 460 6.31 -24.14 -25.65
N ASP A 461 6.29 -24.78 -24.47
CA ASP A 461 7.32 -24.61 -23.44
C ASP A 461 8.68 -25.12 -23.93
N ARG A 462 8.72 -26.25 -24.66
CA ARG A 462 9.95 -26.81 -25.26
C ARG A 462 10.51 -25.94 -26.38
N ALA A 463 9.64 -25.27 -27.14
CA ALA A 463 10.04 -24.41 -28.25
C ALA A 463 10.39 -22.97 -27.81
N GLN A 464 10.21 -22.62 -26.52
CA GLN A 464 10.32 -21.24 -26.00
C GLN A 464 9.48 -20.23 -26.80
N ILE A 465 8.41 -20.69 -27.45
CA ILE A 465 7.53 -19.83 -28.22
C ILE A 465 6.57 -19.21 -27.21
N THR A 466 6.95 -18.04 -26.70
CA THR A 466 6.00 -17.11 -26.08
C THR A 466 4.97 -16.79 -27.15
N ARG A 467 3.76 -17.32 -26.97
CA ARG A 467 2.66 -17.11 -27.91
C ARG A 467 2.30 -15.63 -27.85
N GLU A 468 2.73 -14.85 -28.84
CA GLU A 468 2.12 -13.55 -29.10
C GLU A 468 0.63 -13.76 -29.30
N VAL A 469 -0.14 -12.97 -28.57
CA VAL A 469 -1.57 -13.11 -28.36
C VAL A 469 -2.29 -12.97 -29.70
N GLY A 470 -2.83 -14.09 -30.18
CA GLY A 470 -3.77 -14.14 -31.29
C GLY A 470 -4.88 -15.14 -31.00
N SER A 471 -5.97 -14.64 -30.41
CA SER A 471 -7.32 -15.22 -30.42
C SER A 471 -7.49 -16.67 -29.92
N ASP A 472 -7.66 -16.88 -28.61
CA ASP A 472 -8.72 -17.76 -28.07
C ASP A 472 -8.92 -17.58 -26.55
N PRO A 473 -10.18 -17.54 -26.03
CA PRO A 473 -10.50 -17.10 -24.67
C PRO A 473 -10.58 -18.26 -23.65
N ALA A 474 -9.52 -19.04 -23.48
CA ALA A 474 -9.39 -19.99 -22.36
C ALA A 474 -8.03 -20.09 -21.61
N PRO A 475 -7.07 -19.12 -21.62
CA PRO A 475 -5.77 -19.36 -20.98
C PRO A 475 -5.68 -19.02 -19.48
N SER A 476 -6.62 -18.25 -18.93
CA SER A 476 -6.42 -17.55 -17.63
C SER A 476 -6.21 -18.46 -16.41
N ARG A 477 -6.89 -19.62 -16.36
CA ARG A 477 -6.75 -20.57 -15.24
C ARG A 477 -5.42 -21.34 -15.25
N PHE A 478 -4.83 -21.52 -16.44
CA PHE A 478 -3.58 -22.27 -16.61
C PHE A 478 -2.37 -21.44 -16.14
N PHE A 479 -2.33 -20.16 -16.50
CA PHE A 479 -1.26 -19.23 -16.07
C PHE A 479 -1.22 -19.04 -14.56
N LEU A 480 -2.39 -18.92 -13.93
CA LEU A 480 -2.53 -18.87 -12.47
C LEU A 480 -1.97 -20.11 -11.77
N ARG A 481 -2.31 -21.30 -12.28
CA ARG A 481 -1.88 -22.56 -11.67
C ARG A 481 -0.36 -22.76 -11.83
N ARG A 482 0.18 -22.38 -12.98
CA ARG A 482 1.63 -22.45 -13.26
C ARG A 482 2.43 -21.51 -12.37
N ALA A 483 2.02 -20.24 -12.26
CA ALA A 483 2.74 -19.25 -11.46
C ALA A 483 2.75 -19.60 -9.96
N VAL A 484 1.66 -20.18 -9.44
CA VAL A 484 1.59 -20.68 -8.06
C VAL A 484 2.49 -21.89 -7.82
N VAL A 485 2.58 -22.82 -8.77
CA VAL A 485 3.38 -24.04 -8.61
C VAL A 485 4.89 -23.78 -8.81
N GLN A 486 5.25 -22.84 -9.67
CA GLN A 486 6.65 -22.53 -10.01
C GLN A 486 7.24 -21.40 -9.16
N GLY A 487 6.44 -20.74 -8.31
CA GLY A 487 6.90 -19.64 -7.46
C GLY A 487 7.29 -18.37 -8.24
N GLU A 488 6.80 -18.24 -9.49
CA GLU A 488 7.08 -17.07 -10.31
C GLU A 488 6.25 -15.87 -9.82
N ALA A 489 6.84 -14.68 -9.84
CA ALA A 489 6.12 -13.46 -9.49
C ALA A 489 5.07 -13.17 -10.56
N PHE A 490 3.79 -13.16 -10.17
CA PHE A 490 2.69 -12.82 -11.06
C PHE A 490 1.81 -11.73 -10.45
N THR A 491 1.21 -10.91 -11.32
CA THR A 491 0.25 -9.88 -10.93
C THR A 491 -1.15 -10.38 -11.27
N LEU A 492 -1.93 -10.70 -10.25
CA LEU A 492 -3.30 -11.12 -10.39
C LEU A 492 -4.23 -9.89 -10.38
N PHE A 493 -4.83 -9.59 -11.52
CA PHE A 493 -5.93 -8.64 -11.57
C PHE A 493 -7.23 -9.39 -11.26
N ILE A 494 -7.66 -9.36 -10.00
CA ILE A 494 -8.98 -9.82 -9.59
C ILE A 494 -9.95 -8.67 -9.85
N ASP A 495 -10.74 -8.79 -10.91
CA ASP A 495 -11.93 -7.96 -11.04
C ASP A 495 -12.98 -8.48 -10.06
N GLY A 496 -13.54 -7.59 -9.24
CA GLY A 496 -14.40 -7.91 -8.10
C GLY A 496 -15.84 -8.23 -8.48
N HIS A 497 -16.03 -9.18 -9.41
CA HIS A 497 -17.31 -9.84 -9.67
C HIS A 497 -17.34 -11.25 -9.08
#